data_AF-A0A0F9J6T1-F1
#
_entry.id   AF-A0A0F9J6T1-F1
#
_cell.length_a   1.000
_cell.length_b   1.000
_cell.length_c   1.000
_cell.angle_alpha   90.00
_cell.angle_beta   90.00
_cell.angle_gamma   90.00
#
_symmetry.space_group_name_H-M   'P 1'
#
loop_
_entity.id
_entity.type
_entity.pdbx_description
1 polymer ?
#
loop_
_entity_poly.entity_id
_entity_poly.type
_entity_poly.pdbx_seq_one_letter_code
_entity_poly.pdbx_strand_id
1 'polypeptide(L)'
;MTTNHNIKIPEKHYVTFQGRQKNVPIAFLTPFGTDSGAKKRMITADNWAKGWGRNREEIDSKTVDNVLMSGFKVAHSVSRYSTSNVVWRILDPRGFELEISSANMSDLIGVTTIEQGEIQERCIWTRQGASNVLLTESDPVYLQAIKNSERIEKKVSLRDVKIGNTVVLSNGTVGQYLGCFHLVSMSYGDSYRRDSGPAKVEIAKTPKHFFYIKGTGTGFAEGDTCMGISSPKISEVSDASTVLDIKDTEQVINKKFASGEAKLESASDSEYRAIGVIARTKAKTNMEIELTHLTDPKAFVEAKEKVAKDNGVYWSGNCLIAEHDGHWIDSETSKFQDRRAYPGRHDLVDGNRICLQSLKHDLTVIHKDNTVYGVKPTHSRWGSRPSHNTEEALITDCEWHLPLLVYISPVTQNKFEMPLP
;
A
#
# COMPACT_ATOMS: atom_id res chain seq x y z
N MET A 1 -17.44 -11.80 12.13
CA MET A 1 -17.91 -11.44 10.78
C MET A 1 -17.23 -10.14 10.39
N THR A 2 -16.34 -10.17 9.40
CA THR A 2 -15.67 -8.97 8.88
C THR A 2 -16.72 -8.11 8.17
N THR A 3 -16.97 -6.90 8.65
CA THR A 3 -17.90 -5.96 8.01
C THR A 3 -17.37 -5.60 6.62
N ASN A 4 -18.10 -6.01 5.58
CA ASN A 4 -17.66 -5.81 4.21
C ASN A 4 -18.20 -4.48 3.70
N HIS A 5 -17.48 -3.40 3.97
CA HIS A 5 -17.94 -2.05 3.69
C HIS A 5 -18.00 -1.67 2.20
N ASN A 6 -17.58 -2.57 1.30
CA ASN A 6 -17.48 -2.31 -0.14
C ASN A 6 -18.64 -2.86 -0.96
N ILE A 7 -19.65 -3.47 -0.32
CA ILE A 7 -20.84 -3.96 -1.01
C ILE A 7 -21.86 -2.83 -1.18
N LYS A 8 -22.44 -2.74 -2.38
CA LYS A 8 -23.36 -1.66 -2.78
C LYS A 8 -24.56 -2.25 -3.51
N ILE A 9 -25.71 -1.63 -3.35
CA ILE A 9 -26.94 -1.96 -4.08
C ILE A 9 -27.17 -0.88 -5.14
N PRO A 10 -26.95 -1.17 -6.44
CA PRO A 10 -27.34 -0.25 -7.50
C PRO A 10 -28.85 -0.15 -7.60
N GLU A 11 -29.40 1.03 -7.92
CA GLU A 11 -30.84 1.18 -8.18
C GLU A 11 -31.29 0.47 -9.46
N LYS A 12 -30.43 0.51 -10.49
CA LYS A 12 -30.69 -0.09 -11.81
C LYS A 12 -29.45 -0.79 -12.35
N HIS A 13 -29.69 -1.76 -13.21
CA HIS A 13 -28.64 -2.46 -13.94
C HIS A 13 -28.82 -2.32 -15.43
N TYR A 14 -27.70 -2.14 -16.13
CA TYR A 14 -27.61 -2.32 -17.56
C TYR A 14 -27.22 -3.78 -17.85
N VAL A 15 -28.02 -4.44 -18.67
CA VAL A 15 -27.91 -5.87 -18.96
C VAL A 15 -27.67 -6.04 -20.45
N THR A 16 -26.58 -6.71 -20.80
CA THR A 16 -26.28 -7.12 -22.18
C THR A 16 -26.33 -8.63 -22.31
N PHE A 17 -26.58 -9.15 -23.50
CA PHE A 17 -26.82 -10.58 -23.71
C PHE A 17 -25.87 -11.16 -24.74
N GLN A 18 -25.46 -12.40 -24.53
CA GLN A 18 -24.68 -13.15 -25.51
C GLN A 18 -25.60 -14.13 -26.24
N GLY A 19 -25.84 -13.88 -27.53
CA GLY A 19 -26.70 -14.70 -28.42
C GLY A 19 -26.13 -16.08 -28.80
N ARG A 20 -25.43 -16.77 -27.89
CA ARG A 20 -24.86 -18.11 -28.14
C ARG A 20 -25.80 -19.26 -27.77
N GLN A 21 -26.78 -19.03 -26.89
CA GLN A 21 -27.63 -20.09 -26.36
C GLN A 21 -29.05 -20.01 -26.92
N LYS A 22 -29.61 -21.17 -27.26
CA LYS A 22 -30.92 -21.29 -27.92
C LYS A 22 -32.11 -21.08 -26.98
N ASN A 23 -31.95 -21.28 -25.67
CA ASN A 23 -33.07 -21.31 -24.74
C ASN A 23 -33.14 -20.04 -23.87
N VAL A 24 -32.13 -19.84 -23.02
CA VAL A 24 -32.06 -18.68 -22.12
C VAL A 24 -30.78 -17.90 -22.43
N PRO A 25 -30.86 -16.59 -22.68
CA PRO A 25 -29.68 -15.79 -22.98
C PRO A 25 -28.80 -15.66 -21.73
N ILE A 26 -27.49 -15.81 -21.92
CA ILE A 26 -26.50 -15.50 -20.88
C ILE A 26 -26.33 -13.99 -20.87
N ALA A 27 -26.46 -13.39 -19.70
CA ALA A 27 -26.36 -11.96 -19.51
C ALA A 27 -25.01 -11.53 -18.90
N PHE A 28 -24.67 -10.27 -19.11
CA PHE A 28 -23.66 -9.55 -18.35
C PHE A 28 -24.33 -8.35 -17.69
N LEU A 29 -24.28 -8.33 -16.35
CA LEU A 29 -24.91 -7.32 -15.51
C LEU A 29 -23.87 -6.28 -15.06
N THR A 30 -24.15 -4.99 -15.24
CA THR A 30 -23.36 -3.89 -14.69
C THR A 30 -24.25 -2.81 -14.09
N PRO A 31 -23.86 -2.12 -13.00
CA PRO A 31 -24.59 -0.98 -12.48
C PRO A 31 -24.81 0.07 -13.57
N PHE A 32 -26.06 0.50 -13.75
CA PHE A 32 -26.38 1.62 -14.64
C PHE A 32 -25.88 2.94 -14.04
N GLY A 33 -25.45 3.86 -14.88
CA GLY A 33 -25.03 5.20 -14.44
C GLY A 33 -24.63 6.10 -15.60
N THR A 34 -24.63 7.40 -15.36
CA THR A 34 -24.33 8.42 -16.36
C THR A 34 -22.89 8.93 -16.30
N ASP A 35 -22.16 8.60 -15.24
CA ASP A 35 -20.76 8.97 -15.05
C ASP A 35 -19.83 8.25 -16.04
N SER A 36 -18.64 8.82 -16.25
CA SER A 36 -17.66 8.27 -17.19
C SER A 36 -17.22 6.84 -16.83
N GLY A 37 -17.21 6.48 -15.56
CA GLY A 37 -16.92 5.13 -15.10
C GLY A 37 -18.04 4.15 -15.43
N ALA A 38 -19.30 4.53 -15.20
CA ALA A 38 -20.45 3.73 -15.60
C ALA A 38 -20.51 3.50 -17.12
N LYS A 39 -20.33 4.55 -17.91
CA LYS A 39 -20.27 4.46 -19.37
C LYS A 39 -19.18 3.49 -19.85
N LYS A 40 -17.98 3.56 -19.27
CA LYS A 40 -16.90 2.60 -19.59
C LYS A 40 -17.30 1.15 -19.29
N ARG A 41 -17.96 0.90 -18.16
CA ARG A 41 -18.45 -0.45 -17.80
C ARG A 41 -19.53 -0.94 -18.75
N MET A 42 -20.45 -0.08 -19.16
CA MET A 42 -21.49 -0.41 -20.16
C MET A 42 -20.86 -0.78 -21.50
N ILE A 43 -19.89 0.01 -21.98
CA ILE A 43 -19.13 -0.31 -23.21
C ILE A 43 -18.41 -1.67 -23.08
N THR A 44 -17.84 -1.98 -21.92
CA THR A 44 -17.25 -3.32 -21.67
C THR A 44 -18.31 -4.42 -21.76
N ALA A 45 -19.50 -4.21 -21.22
CA ALA A 45 -20.61 -5.16 -21.31
C ALA A 45 -21.10 -5.33 -22.75
N ASP A 46 -21.16 -4.26 -23.54
CA ASP A 46 -21.54 -4.29 -24.97
C ASP A 46 -20.49 -5.07 -25.79
N ASN A 47 -19.21 -4.79 -25.55
CA ASN A 47 -18.12 -5.52 -26.20
C ASN A 47 -18.12 -7.01 -25.84
N TRP A 48 -18.44 -7.34 -24.59
CA TRP A 48 -18.60 -8.73 -24.16
C TRP A 48 -19.76 -9.44 -24.88
N ALA A 49 -20.90 -8.76 -25.04
CA ALA A 49 -22.09 -9.28 -25.70
C ALA A 49 -21.82 -9.62 -27.17
N LYS A 50 -21.17 -8.69 -27.91
CA LYS A 50 -20.68 -8.92 -29.28
C LYS A 50 -19.75 -10.13 -29.35
N GLY A 51 -18.84 -10.22 -28.39
CA GLY A 51 -17.82 -11.26 -28.30
C GLY A 51 -16.94 -11.39 -29.54
N TRP A 52 -16.14 -12.45 -29.61
CA TRP A 52 -15.22 -12.72 -30.72
C TRP A 52 -15.90 -13.70 -31.71
N GLY A 53 -16.39 -13.21 -32.86
CA GLY A 53 -16.97 -14.04 -33.93
C GLY A 53 -17.92 -13.28 -34.87
N ARG A 54 -18.01 -13.70 -36.15
CA ARG A 54 -18.74 -12.97 -37.22
C ARG A 54 -20.26 -13.23 -37.28
N ASN A 55 -20.78 -14.26 -36.62
CA ASN A 55 -22.18 -14.69 -36.74
C ASN A 55 -22.85 -14.82 -35.36
N ARG A 56 -23.17 -13.70 -34.71
CA ARG A 56 -23.98 -13.73 -33.49
C ARG A 56 -25.19 -12.83 -33.67
N GLU A 57 -26.32 -13.35 -33.20
CA GLU A 57 -27.52 -12.57 -33.06
C GLU A 57 -27.27 -11.48 -32.02
N GLU A 58 -27.43 -10.23 -32.45
CA GLU A 58 -27.37 -9.08 -31.57
C GLU A 58 -28.70 -8.99 -30.83
N ILE A 59 -28.66 -9.19 -29.52
CA ILE A 59 -29.82 -9.05 -28.66
C ILE A 59 -29.70 -7.68 -28.00
N ASP A 60 -30.75 -6.88 -28.12
CA ASP A 60 -30.79 -5.53 -27.54
C ASP A 60 -30.51 -5.57 -26.04
N SER A 61 -29.66 -4.65 -25.61
CA SER A 61 -29.42 -4.44 -24.20
C SER A 61 -30.66 -3.84 -23.54
N LYS A 62 -30.83 -4.12 -22.24
CA LYS A 62 -31.95 -3.57 -21.46
C LYS A 62 -31.49 -3.01 -20.14
N THR A 63 -32.16 -1.95 -19.70
CA THR A 63 -32.02 -1.44 -18.34
C THR A 63 -33.12 -2.02 -17.49
N VAL A 64 -32.77 -2.61 -16.34
CA VAL A 64 -33.71 -3.21 -15.40
C VAL A 64 -33.60 -2.55 -14.04
N ASP A 65 -34.72 -2.39 -13.36
CA ASP A 65 -34.76 -1.94 -11.97
C ASP A 65 -34.25 -3.05 -11.06
N ASN A 66 -33.48 -2.69 -10.03
CA ASN A 66 -32.90 -3.65 -9.10
C ASN A 66 -33.71 -3.67 -7.79
N VAL A 67 -34.83 -4.37 -7.82
CA VAL A 67 -35.71 -4.57 -6.67
C VAL A 67 -35.59 -5.99 -6.15
N LEU A 68 -35.87 -6.18 -4.84
CA LEU A 68 -35.99 -7.50 -4.22
C LEU A 68 -37.07 -8.31 -4.92
N MET A 69 -36.72 -9.50 -5.41
CA MET A 69 -37.63 -10.35 -6.19
C MET A 69 -37.46 -11.83 -5.85
N SER A 70 -38.55 -12.57 -5.84
CA SER A 70 -38.54 -14.04 -5.77
C SER A 70 -38.40 -14.67 -7.17
N GLY A 71 -38.18 -15.98 -7.22
CA GLY A 71 -38.18 -16.75 -8.47
C GLY A 71 -36.81 -16.94 -9.12
N PHE A 72 -35.73 -16.64 -8.39
CA PHE A 72 -34.37 -16.95 -8.82
C PHE A 72 -34.15 -18.47 -8.77
N LYS A 73 -33.55 -19.05 -9.82
CA LYS A 73 -33.30 -20.49 -9.88
C LYS A 73 -31.84 -20.81 -10.18
N VAL A 74 -31.28 -21.78 -9.48
CA VAL A 74 -29.97 -22.38 -9.78
C VAL A 74 -30.14 -23.26 -11.02
N ALA A 75 -29.51 -22.85 -12.13
CA ALA A 75 -29.58 -23.60 -13.39
C ALA A 75 -28.56 -24.75 -13.38
N HIS A 76 -27.26 -24.43 -13.44
CA HIS A 76 -26.18 -25.41 -13.44
C HIS A 76 -24.83 -24.76 -13.15
N SER A 77 -23.85 -25.57 -12.74
CA SER A 77 -22.46 -25.15 -12.63
C SER A 77 -21.77 -25.14 -14.00
N VAL A 78 -20.87 -24.18 -14.22
CA VAL A 78 -20.01 -24.10 -15.40
C VAL A 78 -18.55 -24.10 -14.97
N SER A 79 -17.79 -25.06 -15.46
CA SER A 79 -16.34 -25.10 -15.30
C SER A 79 -15.64 -24.40 -16.46
N ARG A 80 -14.73 -23.48 -16.17
CA ARG A 80 -13.87 -22.86 -17.19
C ARG A 80 -12.58 -23.66 -17.36
N TYR A 81 -12.34 -24.18 -18.57
CA TYR A 81 -11.18 -25.02 -18.92
C TYR A 81 -9.80 -24.43 -18.54
N SER A 82 -9.68 -23.10 -18.47
CA SER A 82 -8.38 -22.43 -18.32
C SER A 82 -8.01 -22.00 -16.89
N THR A 83 -8.97 -21.95 -15.95
CA THR A 83 -8.73 -21.37 -14.62
C THR A 83 -9.14 -22.26 -13.46
N SER A 84 -9.68 -23.46 -13.73
CA SER A 84 -10.29 -24.35 -12.74
C SER A 84 -11.39 -23.71 -11.88
N ASN A 85 -11.78 -22.47 -12.19
CA ASN A 85 -12.82 -21.74 -11.49
C ASN A 85 -14.18 -22.27 -11.94
N VAL A 86 -14.94 -22.77 -10.96
CA VAL A 86 -16.35 -23.12 -11.12
C VAL A 86 -17.18 -21.88 -10.81
N VAL A 87 -18.10 -21.56 -11.70
CA VAL A 87 -19.13 -20.54 -11.49
C VAL A 87 -20.50 -21.19 -11.59
N TRP A 88 -21.49 -20.58 -10.97
CA TRP A 88 -22.87 -21.09 -10.96
C TRP A 88 -23.76 -20.17 -11.78
N ARG A 89 -24.58 -20.76 -12.64
CA ARG A 89 -25.58 -19.99 -13.38
C ARG A 89 -26.86 -19.90 -12.59
N ILE A 90 -27.32 -18.67 -12.43
CA ILE A 90 -28.59 -18.34 -11.79
C ILE A 90 -29.50 -17.78 -12.87
N LEU A 91 -30.66 -18.41 -13.07
CA LEU A 91 -31.76 -17.87 -13.84
C LEU A 91 -32.40 -16.75 -13.03
N ASP A 92 -32.27 -15.52 -13.54
CA ASP A 92 -32.99 -14.37 -13.05
C ASP A 92 -34.46 -14.47 -13.51
N PRO A 93 -35.45 -14.20 -12.66
CA PRO A 93 -36.87 -14.21 -13.01
C PRO A 93 -37.23 -13.28 -14.19
N ARG A 94 -36.34 -12.35 -14.58
CA ARG A 94 -36.46 -11.49 -15.77
C ARG A 94 -36.00 -12.16 -17.08
N GLY A 95 -35.78 -13.47 -17.08
CA GLY A 95 -35.63 -14.32 -18.25
C GLY A 95 -34.20 -14.42 -18.82
N PHE A 96 -33.18 -14.34 -17.97
CA PHE A 96 -31.77 -14.48 -18.39
C PHE A 96 -30.91 -15.15 -17.32
N GLU A 97 -29.79 -15.75 -17.73
CA GLU A 97 -28.83 -16.38 -16.81
C GLU A 97 -27.66 -15.45 -16.49
N LEU A 98 -27.28 -15.39 -15.22
CA LEU A 98 -26.07 -14.71 -14.74
C LEU A 98 -25.15 -15.69 -14.02
N GLU A 99 -23.85 -15.40 -14.02
CA GLU A 99 -22.85 -16.19 -13.31
C GLU A 99 -22.54 -15.59 -11.93
N ILE A 100 -22.58 -16.43 -10.88
CA ILE A 100 -22.07 -16.12 -9.54
C ILE A 100 -20.87 -17.02 -9.20
N SER A 101 -20.02 -16.58 -8.28
CA SER A 101 -18.89 -17.39 -7.81
C SER A 101 -19.36 -18.54 -6.92
N SER A 102 -18.56 -19.60 -6.81
CA SER A 102 -18.81 -20.67 -5.83
C SER A 102 -18.83 -20.17 -4.39
N ALA A 103 -18.08 -19.12 -4.07
CA ALA A 103 -18.14 -18.49 -2.74
C ALA A 103 -19.53 -17.89 -2.48
N ASN A 104 -20.06 -17.09 -3.42
CA ASN A 104 -21.40 -16.54 -3.27
C ASN A 104 -22.48 -17.64 -3.24
N MET A 105 -22.33 -18.70 -4.03
CA MET A 105 -23.24 -19.85 -3.97
C MET A 105 -23.20 -20.56 -2.61
N SER A 106 -22.00 -20.74 -2.03
CA SER A 106 -21.84 -21.30 -0.69
C SER A 106 -22.51 -20.44 0.38
N ASP A 107 -22.38 -19.11 0.27
CA ASP A 107 -23.04 -18.18 1.19
C ASP A 107 -24.57 -18.32 1.09
N LEU A 108 -25.12 -18.36 -0.14
CA LEU A 108 -26.56 -18.55 -0.36
C LEU A 108 -27.07 -19.84 0.29
N ILE A 109 -26.38 -20.97 0.07
CA ILE A 109 -26.75 -22.27 0.68
C ILE A 109 -26.76 -22.18 2.22
N GLY A 110 -25.88 -21.37 2.81
CA GLY A 110 -25.77 -21.21 4.25
C GLY A 110 -26.88 -20.36 4.88
N VAL A 111 -27.55 -19.50 4.10
CA VAL A 111 -28.50 -18.50 4.62
C VAL A 111 -29.93 -18.65 4.11
N THR A 112 -30.17 -19.46 3.07
CA THR A 112 -31.49 -19.57 2.44
C THR A 112 -31.94 -20.99 2.18
N THR A 113 -33.24 -21.15 1.90
CA THR A 113 -33.82 -22.42 1.45
C THR A 113 -33.86 -22.46 -0.07
N ILE A 114 -33.33 -23.54 -0.64
CA ILE A 114 -33.38 -23.84 -2.08
C ILE A 114 -34.19 -25.12 -2.27
N GLU A 115 -35.35 -25.00 -2.89
CA GLU A 115 -36.24 -26.14 -3.16
C GLU A 115 -36.31 -26.39 -4.67
N GLN A 116 -35.93 -27.58 -5.10
CA GLN A 116 -35.90 -27.96 -6.53
C GLN A 116 -35.13 -26.96 -7.42
N GLY A 117 -34.06 -26.37 -6.87
CA GLY A 117 -33.25 -25.37 -7.54
C GLY A 117 -33.80 -23.94 -7.45
N GLU A 118 -35.01 -23.71 -6.94
CA GLU A 118 -35.56 -22.37 -6.74
C GLU A 118 -35.23 -21.81 -5.35
N ILE A 119 -34.64 -20.61 -5.34
CA ILE A 119 -34.36 -19.85 -4.12
C ILE A 119 -35.68 -19.27 -3.63
N GLN A 120 -36.12 -19.71 -2.45
CA GLN A 120 -37.45 -19.39 -1.94
C GLN A 120 -37.60 -17.93 -1.51
N GLU A 121 -36.51 -17.33 -1.04
CA GLU A 121 -36.49 -15.95 -0.59
C GLU A 121 -36.41 -14.94 -1.74
N ARG A 122 -36.71 -13.67 -1.41
CA ARG A 122 -36.45 -12.57 -2.31
C ARG A 122 -34.95 -12.29 -2.36
N CYS A 123 -34.42 -12.17 -3.57
CA CYS A 123 -33.02 -11.84 -3.81
C CYS A 123 -32.87 -10.49 -4.50
N ILE A 124 -31.68 -9.92 -4.37
CA ILE A 124 -31.29 -8.68 -5.03
C ILE A 124 -29.84 -8.78 -5.52
N TRP A 125 -29.56 -8.15 -6.66
CA TRP A 125 -28.20 -8.04 -7.16
C TRP A 125 -27.45 -6.91 -6.47
N THR A 126 -26.27 -7.22 -5.96
CA THR A 126 -25.37 -6.26 -5.34
C THR A 126 -24.02 -6.26 -6.04
N ARG A 127 -23.20 -5.24 -5.75
CA ARG A 127 -21.87 -5.08 -6.30
C ARG A 127 -20.85 -5.07 -5.19
N GLN A 128 -19.94 -6.04 -5.21
CA GLN A 128 -18.76 -6.06 -4.36
C GLN A 128 -17.51 -5.87 -5.24
N GLY A 129 -17.01 -4.64 -5.28
CA GLY A 129 -15.90 -4.27 -6.17
C GLY A 129 -16.22 -4.55 -7.65
N ALA A 130 -15.51 -5.51 -8.23
CA ALA A 130 -15.66 -5.91 -9.64
C ALA A 130 -16.62 -7.11 -9.86
N SER A 131 -17.21 -7.66 -8.80
CA SER A 131 -18.08 -8.83 -8.87
C SER A 131 -19.54 -8.48 -8.57
N ASN A 132 -20.46 -9.11 -9.27
CA ASN A 132 -21.87 -9.11 -8.90
C ASN A 132 -22.10 -10.23 -7.89
N VAL A 133 -22.87 -9.93 -6.84
CA VAL A 133 -23.17 -10.87 -5.75
C VAL A 133 -24.68 -10.88 -5.56
N LEU A 134 -25.28 -12.07 -5.58
CA LEU A 134 -26.69 -12.25 -5.27
C LEU A 134 -26.83 -12.42 -3.76
N LEU A 135 -27.64 -11.57 -3.13
CA LEU A 135 -27.95 -11.66 -1.71
C LEU A 135 -29.44 -11.90 -1.52
N THR A 136 -29.80 -12.60 -0.46
CA THR A 136 -31.19 -12.77 -0.01
C THR A 136 -31.56 -11.66 0.98
N GLU A 137 -32.85 -11.43 1.15
CA GLU A 137 -33.36 -10.43 2.10
C GLU A 137 -33.00 -10.72 3.56
N SER A 138 -32.86 -12.00 3.93
CA SER A 138 -32.47 -12.41 5.29
C SER A 138 -30.97 -12.29 5.58
N ASP A 139 -30.15 -12.09 4.54
CA ASP A 139 -28.69 -12.08 4.69
C ASP A 139 -28.24 -10.87 5.54
N PRO A 140 -27.49 -11.07 6.63
CA PRO A 140 -26.90 -9.96 7.39
C PRO A 140 -26.05 -9.02 6.54
N VAL A 141 -25.43 -9.52 5.47
CA VAL A 141 -24.65 -8.74 4.50
C VAL A 141 -25.56 -7.82 3.69
N TYR A 142 -26.79 -8.25 3.36
CA TYR A 142 -27.77 -7.39 2.68
C TYR A 142 -28.14 -6.17 3.54
N LEU A 143 -28.39 -6.37 4.83
CA LEU A 143 -28.67 -5.27 5.77
C LEU A 143 -27.49 -4.28 5.87
N GLN A 144 -26.26 -4.78 5.80
CA GLN A 144 -25.08 -3.93 5.72
C GLN A 144 -24.99 -3.19 4.38
N ALA A 145 -25.35 -3.86 3.28
CA ALA A 145 -25.35 -3.27 1.95
C ALA A 145 -26.33 -2.09 1.83
N ILE A 146 -27.51 -2.17 2.46
CA ILE A 146 -28.46 -1.04 2.54
C ILE A 146 -27.79 0.15 3.23
N LYS A 147 -27.26 -0.06 4.45
CA LYS A 147 -26.60 1.00 5.22
C LYS A 147 -25.41 1.61 4.48
N ASN A 148 -24.67 0.78 3.73
CA ASN A 148 -23.56 1.25 2.91
C ASN A 148 -24.05 2.06 1.71
N SER A 149 -25.11 1.63 1.01
CA SER A 149 -25.71 2.37 -0.09
C SER A 149 -26.21 3.75 0.36
N GLU A 150 -26.98 3.81 1.45
CA GLU A 150 -27.45 5.06 2.05
C GLU A 150 -26.28 5.99 2.41
N ARG A 151 -25.21 5.43 3.00
CA ARG A 151 -23.99 6.18 3.31
C ARG A 151 -23.30 6.73 2.06
N ILE A 152 -23.26 5.98 0.97
CA ILE A 152 -22.59 6.38 -0.28
C ILE A 152 -23.37 7.47 -1.03
N GLU A 153 -24.69 7.46 -0.88
CA GLU A 153 -25.57 8.49 -1.43
C GLU A 153 -25.37 9.84 -0.73
N LYS A 154 -25.13 9.82 0.59
CA LYS A 154 -24.64 11.00 1.31
C LYS A 154 -23.26 11.38 0.77
N LYS A 155 -23.19 12.50 0.05
CA LYS A 155 -21.94 13.06 -0.44
C LYS A 155 -21.66 14.35 0.29
N VAL A 156 -20.59 14.35 1.08
CA VAL A 156 -20.07 15.59 1.65
C VAL A 156 -18.99 16.13 0.73
N SER A 157 -19.06 17.41 0.40
CA SER A 157 -18.04 18.09 -0.40
C SER A 157 -16.76 18.21 0.42
N LEU A 158 -15.62 17.89 -0.20
CA LEU A 158 -14.30 18.06 0.42
C LEU A 158 -14.00 19.50 0.84
N ARG A 159 -14.71 20.49 0.27
CA ARG A 159 -14.57 21.91 0.63
C ARG A 159 -15.11 22.21 2.03
N ASP A 160 -16.06 21.40 2.50
CA ASP A 160 -16.70 21.58 3.80
C ASP A 160 -15.92 20.86 4.91
N VAL A 161 -14.90 20.08 4.54
CA VAL A 161 -14.06 19.32 5.48
C VAL A 161 -12.85 20.15 5.86
N LYS A 162 -12.73 20.44 7.16
CA LYS A 162 -11.62 21.16 7.77
C LYS A 162 -10.63 20.19 8.40
N ILE A 163 -9.37 20.60 8.47
CA ILE A 163 -8.33 19.85 9.18
C ILE A 163 -8.80 19.63 10.63
N GLY A 164 -8.63 18.41 11.12
CA GLY A 164 -9.09 17.97 12.44
C GLY A 164 -10.48 17.34 12.46
N ASN A 165 -11.32 17.52 11.43
CA ASN A 165 -12.65 16.90 11.42
C ASN A 165 -12.56 15.37 11.44
N THR A 166 -13.44 14.73 12.20
CA THR A 166 -13.66 13.29 12.09
C THR A 166 -14.61 13.04 10.94
N VAL A 167 -14.17 12.23 9.97
CA VAL A 167 -14.92 11.90 8.77
C VAL A 167 -15.17 10.41 8.67
N VAL A 168 -16.28 10.07 8.04
CA VAL A 168 -16.57 8.69 7.62
C VAL A 168 -16.46 8.63 6.10
N LEU A 169 -15.53 7.82 5.62
CA LEU A 169 -15.33 7.58 4.20
C LEU A 169 -16.42 6.65 3.65
N SER A 170 -16.60 6.67 2.32
CA SER A 170 -17.62 5.86 1.64
C SER A 170 -17.43 4.35 1.78
N ASN A 171 -16.24 3.91 2.17
CA ASN A 171 -15.91 2.52 2.52
C ASN A 171 -16.07 2.26 4.03
N GLY A 172 -16.77 3.12 4.78
CA GLY A 172 -17.01 2.95 6.21
C GLY A 172 -15.82 3.27 7.11
N THR A 173 -14.62 3.50 6.57
CA THR A 173 -13.45 3.87 7.37
C THR A 173 -13.68 5.20 8.05
N VAL A 174 -13.50 5.21 9.38
CA VAL A 174 -13.57 6.42 10.21
C VAL A 174 -12.17 6.93 10.44
N GLY A 175 -11.93 8.23 10.22
CA GLY A 175 -10.62 8.83 10.44
C GLY A 175 -10.69 10.33 10.64
N GLN A 176 -9.64 10.89 11.22
CA GLN A 176 -9.47 12.33 11.34
C GLN A 176 -8.80 12.89 10.10
N TYR A 177 -9.38 13.90 9.46
CA TYR A 177 -8.80 14.52 8.28
C TYR A 177 -7.60 15.40 8.65
N LEU A 178 -6.42 15.08 8.11
CA LEU A 178 -5.17 15.78 8.41
C LEU A 178 -4.83 16.87 7.38
N GLY A 179 -5.50 16.90 6.22
CA GLY A 179 -5.24 17.89 5.18
C GLY A 179 -4.83 17.29 3.84
N CYS A 180 -4.32 18.14 2.95
CA CYS A 180 -3.99 17.80 1.57
C CYS A 180 -2.52 18.13 1.28
N PHE A 181 -1.73 17.11 0.96
CA PHE A 181 -0.27 17.18 0.87
C PHE A 181 0.25 16.54 -0.41
N HIS A 182 1.37 17.02 -0.93
CA HIS A 182 2.11 16.34 -1.99
C HIS A 182 2.99 15.25 -1.38
N LEU A 183 3.04 14.08 -2.00
CA LEU A 183 3.98 13.03 -1.62
C LEU A 183 5.38 13.41 -2.07
N VAL A 184 6.36 13.19 -1.20
CA VAL A 184 7.78 13.20 -1.56
C VAL A 184 8.24 11.76 -1.64
N SER A 185 8.73 11.35 -2.81
CA SER A 185 9.21 9.99 -3.07
C SER A 185 10.66 10.00 -3.48
N MET A 186 11.41 8.97 -3.09
CA MET A 186 12.78 8.77 -3.53
C MET A 186 12.84 7.59 -4.50
N SER A 187 13.48 7.77 -5.64
CA SER A 187 13.74 6.69 -6.60
C SER A 187 15.23 6.51 -6.80
N TYR A 188 15.68 5.26 -6.78
CA TYR A 188 17.01 4.90 -7.22
C TYR A 188 16.96 4.59 -8.71
N GLY A 189 18.05 4.88 -9.43
CA GLY A 189 18.23 4.45 -10.82
C GLY A 189 17.88 2.98 -10.99
N ASP A 190 17.35 2.62 -12.15
CA ASP A 190 16.87 1.26 -12.43
C ASP A 190 18.00 0.25 -12.19
N SER A 191 17.90 -0.50 -11.08
CA SER A 191 18.95 -1.40 -10.60
C SER A 191 19.28 -2.50 -11.61
N TYR A 192 18.37 -2.75 -12.57
CA TYR A 192 18.60 -3.69 -13.67
C TYR A 192 19.75 -3.29 -14.60
N ARG A 193 20.12 -2.01 -14.66
CA ARG A 193 21.17 -1.55 -15.59
C ARG A 193 22.58 -1.52 -15.02
N ARG A 194 22.82 -1.92 -13.76
CA ARG A 194 24.10 -1.74 -13.03
C ARG A 194 24.61 -0.29 -12.93
N ASP A 195 24.09 0.63 -13.72
CA ASP A 195 24.22 2.06 -13.50
C ASP A 195 23.27 2.47 -12.37
N SER A 196 23.79 2.42 -11.14
CA SER A 196 23.18 3.09 -9.99
C SER A 196 23.29 4.60 -10.17
N GLY A 197 22.42 5.15 -11.02
CA GLY A 197 22.26 6.60 -11.11
C GLY A 197 21.94 7.19 -9.74
N PRO A 198 22.26 8.47 -9.50
CA PRO A 198 22.02 9.11 -8.21
C PRO A 198 20.55 9.02 -7.83
N ALA A 199 20.28 8.92 -6.52
CA ALA A 199 18.92 8.94 -6.01
C ALA A 199 18.22 10.23 -6.47
N LYS A 200 17.01 10.09 -7.00
CA LYS A 200 16.17 11.21 -7.42
C LYS A 200 15.04 11.36 -6.43
N VAL A 201 14.92 12.55 -5.87
CA VAL A 201 13.76 12.91 -5.05
C VAL A 201 12.75 13.62 -5.93
N GLU A 202 11.52 13.11 -5.94
CA GLU A 202 10.43 13.62 -6.75
C GLU A 202 9.24 13.98 -5.87
N ILE A 203 8.62 15.10 -6.18
CA ILE A 203 7.36 15.51 -5.56
C ILE A 203 6.22 15.12 -6.49
N ALA A 204 5.28 14.33 -5.99
CA ALA A 204 4.12 13.90 -6.75
C ALA A 204 3.31 15.11 -7.21
N LYS A 205 3.03 15.19 -8.52
CA LYS A 205 2.26 16.30 -9.12
C LYS A 205 0.84 16.39 -8.55
N THR A 206 0.25 15.24 -8.24
CA THR A 206 -1.10 15.14 -7.70
C THR A 206 -1.02 15.04 -6.18
N PRO A 207 -1.59 16.01 -5.42
CA PRO A 207 -1.62 15.91 -3.97
C PRO A 207 -2.62 14.85 -3.53
N LYS A 208 -2.50 14.43 -2.27
CA LYS A 208 -3.36 13.46 -1.60
C LYS A 208 -3.95 14.02 -0.34
N HIS A 209 -5.15 13.55 -0.01
CA HIS A 209 -5.84 13.82 1.24
C HIS A 209 -5.44 12.77 2.27
N PHE A 210 -4.96 13.21 3.42
CA PHE A 210 -4.49 12.34 4.48
C PHE A 210 -5.52 12.22 5.61
N PHE A 211 -5.66 11.00 6.11
CA PHE A 211 -6.55 10.66 7.22
C PHE A 211 -5.77 9.88 8.27
N TYR A 212 -5.89 10.28 9.53
CA TYR A 212 -5.42 9.49 10.66
C TYR A 212 -6.52 8.49 11.03
N ILE A 213 -6.19 7.20 10.99
CA ILE A 213 -7.07 6.09 11.34
C ILE A 213 -6.54 5.48 12.63
N LYS A 214 -7.38 5.50 13.66
CA LYS A 214 -7.06 4.84 14.93
C LYS A 214 -7.08 3.33 14.72
N GLY A 215 -6.03 2.64 15.13
CA GLY A 215 -5.96 1.18 15.05
C GLY A 215 -7.05 0.53 15.90
N THR A 216 -7.67 -0.53 15.41
CA THR A 216 -8.67 -1.29 16.17
C THR A 216 -8.05 -2.39 17.03
N GLY A 217 -6.72 -2.58 16.97
CA GLY A 217 -5.98 -3.62 17.71
C GLY A 217 -6.18 -5.04 17.17
N THR A 218 -6.71 -5.21 15.96
CA THR A 218 -6.95 -6.54 15.36
C THR A 218 -6.54 -6.57 13.89
N GLY A 219 -5.60 -7.46 13.52
CA GLY A 219 -5.17 -7.70 12.13
C GLY A 219 -4.07 -6.75 11.62
N PHE A 220 -3.95 -6.58 10.30
CA PHE A 220 -2.91 -5.75 9.64
C PHE A 220 -2.93 -4.24 9.98
N ALA A 221 -3.85 -3.80 10.84
CA ALA A 221 -3.98 -2.45 11.38
C ALA A 221 -3.83 -2.49 12.92
N GLU A 222 -2.76 -3.11 13.39
CA GLU A 222 -2.48 -3.31 14.82
C GLU A 222 -2.07 -2.00 15.54
N GLY A 223 -1.94 -0.89 14.81
CA GLY A 223 -1.63 0.42 15.35
C GLY A 223 -2.26 1.55 14.54
N ASP A 224 -2.13 2.75 15.08
CA ASP A 224 -2.62 3.97 14.44
C ASP A 224 -1.84 4.27 13.17
N THR A 225 -2.56 4.49 12.07
CA THR A 225 -1.96 4.68 10.75
C THR A 225 -2.45 5.96 10.08
N CYS A 226 -1.67 6.45 9.13
CA CYS A 226 -2.07 7.53 8.23
C CYS A 226 -2.36 6.95 6.84
N MET A 227 -3.49 7.32 6.26
CA MET A 227 -3.94 6.88 4.95
C MET A 227 -4.05 8.04 3.97
N GLY A 228 -3.32 7.96 2.86
CA GLY A 228 -3.35 8.97 1.79
C GLY A 228 -4.22 8.57 0.60
N ILE A 229 -5.24 9.37 0.26
CA ILE A 229 -6.17 9.13 -0.85
C ILE A 229 -6.21 10.34 -1.80
N SER A 230 -6.06 10.11 -3.11
CA SER A 230 -6.07 11.20 -4.09
C SER A 230 -7.46 11.86 -4.25
N SER A 231 -8.52 11.06 -4.21
CA SER A 231 -9.91 11.52 -4.40
C SER A 231 -10.86 10.85 -3.39
N PRO A 232 -10.78 11.22 -2.10
CA PRO A 232 -11.60 10.60 -1.06
C PRO A 232 -13.07 10.89 -1.31
N LYS A 233 -13.90 9.88 -1.07
CA LYS A 233 -15.36 10.01 -1.07
C LYS A 233 -15.81 10.02 0.38
N ILE A 234 -16.24 11.18 0.85
CA ILE A 234 -16.65 11.40 2.24
C ILE A 234 -18.16 11.32 2.31
N SER A 235 -18.65 10.53 3.27
CA SER A 235 -20.06 10.31 3.50
C SER A 235 -20.64 11.11 4.66
N GLU A 236 -19.85 11.30 5.72
CA GLU A 236 -20.26 12.00 6.92
C GLU A 236 -19.08 12.79 7.47
N VAL A 237 -19.37 13.94 8.08
CA VAL A 237 -18.40 14.83 8.73
C VAL A 237 -18.96 15.20 10.09
N SER A 238 -18.10 15.14 11.10
CA SER A 238 -18.39 15.59 12.45
C SER A 238 -17.34 16.60 12.89
N ASP A 239 -17.77 17.56 13.71
CA ASP A 239 -16.89 18.62 14.17
C ASP A 239 -15.71 18.07 14.97
N ALA A 240 -14.55 18.68 14.74
CA ALA A 240 -13.35 18.34 15.46
C ALA A 240 -13.45 18.82 16.91
N SER A 241 -13.05 17.99 17.88
CA SER A 241 -12.78 18.46 19.24
C SER A 241 -11.53 19.35 19.31
N THR A 242 -10.67 19.31 18.28
CA THR A 242 -9.33 19.90 18.31
C THR A 242 -9.02 20.54 16.97
N VAL A 243 -8.68 21.84 16.99
CA VAL A 243 -8.17 22.56 15.83
C VAL A 243 -6.69 22.20 15.69
N LEU A 244 -6.30 21.60 14.56
CA LEU A 244 -4.91 21.30 14.24
C LEU A 244 -4.41 22.29 13.18
N ASP A 245 -3.18 22.80 13.33
CA ASP A 245 -2.52 23.57 12.27
C ASP A 245 -1.97 22.64 11.18
N ILE A 246 -1.90 23.15 9.95
CA ILE A 246 -1.41 22.37 8.80
C ILE A 246 0.04 21.91 9.00
N LYS A 247 0.88 22.73 9.65
CA LYS A 247 2.27 22.39 9.94
C LYS A 247 2.38 21.24 10.92
N ASP A 248 1.57 21.26 11.98
CA ASP A 248 1.53 20.19 12.98
C ASP A 248 1.12 18.87 12.31
N THR A 249 0.10 18.92 11.44
CA THR A 249 -0.32 17.72 10.70
C THR A 249 0.73 17.21 9.72
N GLU A 250 1.49 18.09 9.06
CA GLU A 250 2.61 17.70 8.20
C GLU A 250 3.68 16.94 8.99
N GLN A 251 4.07 17.47 10.15
CA GLN A 251 5.05 16.84 11.04
C GLN A 251 4.56 15.47 11.55
N VAL A 252 3.29 15.38 11.95
CA VAL A 252 2.69 14.11 12.38
C VAL A 252 2.74 13.07 11.26
N ILE A 253 2.39 13.46 10.03
CA ILE A 253 2.43 12.55 8.87
C ILE A 253 3.87 12.13 8.57
N ASN A 254 4.81 13.06 8.55
CA ASN A 254 6.22 12.78 8.28
C ASN A 254 6.85 11.87 9.33
N LYS A 255 6.53 12.08 10.62
CA LYS A 255 6.94 11.17 11.69
C LYS A 255 6.42 9.75 11.45
N LYS A 256 5.15 9.62 11.02
CA LYS A 256 4.53 8.33 10.70
C LYS A 256 5.18 7.66 9.48
N PHE A 257 5.50 8.41 8.42
CA PHE A 257 6.27 7.89 7.29
C PHE A 257 7.65 7.39 7.72
N ALA A 258 8.34 8.18 8.54
CA ALA A 258 9.66 7.81 9.02
C ALA A 258 9.61 6.53 9.89
N SER A 259 8.58 6.36 10.72
CA SER A 259 8.37 5.12 11.49
C SER A 259 7.86 3.91 10.70
N GLY A 260 7.51 4.08 9.41
CA GLY A 260 6.86 3.03 8.62
C GLY A 260 5.38 2.76 8.96
N GLU A 261 4.77 3.59 9.82
CA GLU A 261 3.38 3.47 10.26
C GLU A 261 2.38 4.16 9.31
N ALA A 262 2.86 5.01 8.40
CA ALA A 262 2.04 5.57 7.34
C ALA A 262 1.88 4.57 6.18
N LYS A 263 0.65 4.39 5.70
CA LYS A 263 0.33 3.52 4.56
C LYS A 263 -0.34 4.32 3.45
N LEU A 264 0.06 4.07 2.21
CA LEU A 264 -0.62 4.60 1.04
C LEU A 264 -1.54 3.52 0.48
N GLU A 265 -2.82 3.83 0.31
CA GLU A 265 -3.83 2.89 -0.20
C GLU A 265 -3.75 2.68 -1.73
N SER A 266 -2.66 3.12 -2.37
CA SER A 266 -2.53 3.15 -3.81
C SER A 266 -1.82 1.92 -4.38
N ALA A 267 -2.35 1.43 -5.50
CA ALA A 267 -1.86 0.25 -6.19
C ALA A 267 -0.62 0.49 -7.09
N SER A 268 -0.06 1.71 -7.16
CA SER A 268 1.10 1.97 -8.01
C SER A 268 2.42 1.87 -7.24
N ASP A 269 3.36 1.06 -7.76
CA ASP A 269 4.68 0.77 -7.18
C ASP A 269 5.50 1.99 -6.76
N SER A 270 5.32 3.14 -7.44
CA SER A 270 6.01 4.39 -7.12
C SER A 270 5.65 4.95 -5.74
N GLU A 271 4.51 4.56 -5.18
CA GLU A 271 4.04 5.09 -3.90
C GLU A 271 4.61 4.35 -2.69
N TYR A 272 5.13 3.13 -2.86
CA TYR A 272 5.84 2.43 -1.80
C TYR A 272 7.17 3.07 -1.43
N ARG A 273 7.62 4.08 -2.19
CA ARG A 273 8.86 4.83 -1.94
C ARG A 273 8.63 6.25 -1.42
N ALA A 274 7.42 6.54 -0.93
CA ALA A 274 7.15 7.80 -0.28
C ALA A 274 7.96 7.90 1.04
N ILE A 275 8.75 8.95 1.16
CA ILE A 275 9.59 9.24 2.33
C ILE A 275 8.97 10.33 3.22
N GLY A 276 7.93 11.01 2.74
CA GLY A 276 7.24 12.04 3.48
C GLY A 276 6.20 12.77 2.63
N VAL A 277 5.70 13.86 3.19
CA VAL A 277 4.70 14.73 2.59
C VAL A 277 5.08 16.19 2.80
N ILE A 278 4.51 17.04 1.96
CA ILE A 278 4.62 18.48 2.10
C ILE A 278 3.30 19.18 1.84
N ALA A 279 2.99 20.21 2.64
CA ALA A 279 1.76 20.98 2.47
C ALA A 279 1.70 21.64 1.09
N ARG A 280 0.48 21.72 0.56
CA ARG A 280 0.22 22.45 -0.68
C ARG A 280 0.42 23.95 -0.45
N THR A 281 1.58 24.48 -0.83
CA THR A 281 1.82 25.93 -0.84
C THR A 281 1.18 26.55 -2.10
N LYS A 282 0.54 27.71 -1.95
CA LYS A 282 0.02 28.49 -3.09
C LYS A 282 1.14 29.21 -3.85
N ALA A 283 2.28 29.44 -3.20
CA ALA A 283 3.46 30.02 -3.82
C ALA A 283 4.23 28.94 -4.58
N LYS A 284 4.78 29.28 -5.75
CA LYS A 284 5.85 28.47 -6.37
C LYS A 284 7.07 28.52 -5.44
N THR A 285 7.10 27.65 -4.46
CA THR A 285 8.30 27.41 -3.66
C THR A 285 9.21 26.49 -4.47
N ASN A 286 10.34 27.03 -4.93
CA ASN A 286 11.46 26.16 -5.28
C ASN A 286 11.90 25.49 -3.98
N MET A 287 11.94 24.17 -3.98
CA MET A 287 12.41 23.41 -2.84
C MET A 287 13.84 22.99 -3.10
N GLU A 288 14.73 23.35 -2.19
CA GLU A 288 16.05 22.74 -2.13
C GLU A 288 15.96 21.55 -1.19
N ILE A 289 16.17 20.36 -1.75
CA ILE A 289 16.31 19.14 -0.98
C ILE A 289 17.81 18.96 -0.82
N GLU A 290 18.30 19.17 0.39
CA GLU A 290 19.71 18.96 0.69
C GLU A 290 19.91 17.47 1.00
N LEU A 291 20.53 16.77 0.05
CA LEU A 291 21.00 15.40 0.24
C LEU A 291 22.44 15.49 0.74
N THR A 292 22.63 15.37 2.04
CA THR A 292 23.98 15.36 2.60
C THR A 292 24.52 13.94 2.55
N HIS A 293 25.47 13.70 1.63
CA HIS A 293 26.29 12.50 1.67
C HIS A 293 27.24 12.61 2.87
N LEU A 294 26.99 11.80 3.88
CA LEU A 294 27.79 11.80 5.10
C LEU A 294 29.05 10.96 4.85
N THR A 295 30.08 11.60 4.31
CA THR A 295 31.39 10.97 4.01
C THR A 295 32.36 11.00 5.18
N ASP A 296 32.11 11.84 6.18
CA ASP A 296 32.91 11.98 7.40
C ASP A 296 32.02 11.79 8.63
N PRO A 297 32.40 10.90 9.59
CA PRO A 297 31.75 10.77 10.89
C PRO A 297 31.51 12.10 11.62
N LYS A 298 32.36 13.11 11.45
CA LYS A 298 32.15 14.43 12.07
C LYS A 298 31.01 15.20 11.41
N ALA A 299 30.95 15.21 10.08
CA ALA A 299 29.83 15.77 9.33
C ALA A 299 28.52 15.02 9.65
N PHE A 300 28.60 13.70 9.88
CA PHE A 300 27.46 12.91 10.37
C PHE A 300 26.99 13.41 11.73
N VAL A 301 27.89 13.64 12.68
CA VAL A 301 27.57 14.13 14.02
C VAL A 301 27.02 15.56 13.99
N GLU A 302 27.62 16.47 13.22
CA GLU A 302 27.16 17.86 13.10
C GLU A 302 25.82 17.98 12.38
N ALA A 303 25.61 17.23 11.29
CA ALA A 303 24.31 17.13 10.63
C ALA A 303 23.27 16.49 11.56
N LYS A 304 23.67 15.46 12.32
CA LYS A 304 22.83 14.80 13.32
C LYS A 304 22.38 15.77 14.42
N GLU A 305 23.27 16.63 14.94
CA GLU A 305 22.95 17.65 15.95
C GLU A 305 22.06 18.78 15.41
N LYS A 306 22.31 19.23 14.17
CA LYS A 306 21.50 20.26 13.50
C LYS A 306 20.08 19.76 13.23
N VAL A 307 19.93 18.53 12.73
CA VAL A 307 18.62 17.94 12.38
C VAL A 307 17.87 17.41 13.61
N ALA A 308 18.57 16.97 14.66
CA ALA A 308 17.97 16.59 15.96
C ALA A 308 17.16 17.73 16.58
N LYS A 309 17.69 18.96 16.49
CA LYS A 309 17.04 20.16 17.03
C LYS A 309 15.74 20.51 16.33
N ASP A 310 15.62 20.16 15.06
CA ASP A 310 14.54 20.67 14.21
C ASP A 310 13.40 19.67 14.05
N ASN A 311 13.63 18.34 13.93
CA ASN A 311 12.54 17.40 13.52
C ASN A 311 12.59 15.92 14.02
N GLY A 312 13.59 15.47 14.77
CA GLY A 312 13.50 14.25 15.60
C GLY A 312 13.35 12.85 14.97
N VAL A 313 13.57 12.64 13.66
CA VAL A 313 13.62 11.27 13.05
C VAL A 313 14.64 11.16 11.91
N TYR A 314 15.26 9.97 11.75
CA TYR A 314 16.39 9.70 10.83
C TYR A 314 16.16 8.48 9.92
N TRP A 315 16.82 8.46 8.75
CA TRP A 315 17.03 7.26 7.92
C TRP A 315 18.53 7.05 7.69
N SER A 316 18.98 5.79 7.78
CA SER A 316 20.35 5.37 7.49
C SER A 316 20.29 4.06 6.69
N GLY A 317 20.41 4.15 5.36
CA GLY A 317 20.21 3.00 4.48
C GLY A 317 18.77 2.47 4.57
N ASN A 318 18.59 1.22 5.01
CA ASN A 318 17.28 0.60 5.25
C ASN A 318 16.85 0.59 6.73
N CYS A 319 17.61 1.20 7.64
CA CYS A 319 17.31 1.19 9.07
C CYS A 319 16.76 2.53 9.56
N LEU A 320 15.75 2.44 10.41
CA LEU A 320 15.20 3.55 11.18
C LEU A 320 15.98 3.68 12.49
N ILE A 321 16.47 4.88 12.79
CA ILE A 321 17.12 5.19 14.06
C ILE A 321 16.23 6.22 14.78
N ALA A 322 15.74 5.85 15.97
CA ALA A 322 14.91 6.71 16.81
C ALA A 322 15.50 6.87 18.21
N GLU A 323 15.31 8.06 18.80
CA GLU A 323 15.66 8.35 20.18
C GLU A 323 14.44 8.12 21.09
N HIS A 324 14.63 7.33 22.16
CA HIS A 324 13.67 7.22 23.25
C HIS A 324 14.42 7.40 24.57
N ASP A 325 14.02 8.41 25.35
CA ASP A 325 14.54 8.70 26.69
C ASP A 325 16.07 8.82 26.77
N GLY A 326 16.69 9.48 25.78
CA GLY A 326 18.14 9.69 25.72
C GLY A 326 18.94 8.48 25.26
N HIS A 327 18.26 7.41 24.83
CA HIS A 327 18.86 6.19 24.29
C HIS A 327 18.39 5.94 22.85
N TRP A 328 19.30 5.47 22.00
CA TRP A 328 19.05 5.23 20.59
C TRP A 328 18.73 3.75 20.35
N ILE A 329 17.65 3.47 19.63
CA ILE A 329 17.18 2.12 19.32
C ILE A 329 17.21 1.93 17.79
N ASP A 330 17.82 0.85 17.33
CA ASP A 330 17.82 0.41 15.92
C ASP A 330 16.72 -0.64 15.71
N SER A 331 15.94 -0.51 14.64
CA SER A 331 14.96 -1.53 14.27
C SER A 331 15.65 -2.67 13.51
N GLU A 332 16.03 -3.74 14.23
CA GLU A 332 16.42 -5.00 13.59
C GLU A 332 15.22 -5.62 12.85
N THR A 333 14.98 -5.20 11.61
CA THR A 333 14.08 -5.89 10.69
C THR A 333 14.81 -6.30 9.43
N SER A 334 15.67 -7.31 9.56
CA SER A 334 15.86 -8.30 8.51
C SER A 334 15.80 -9.69 9.15
N LYS A 335 14.67 -10.39 8.94
CA LYS A 335 14.51 -11.77 9.37
C LYS A 335 15.52 -12.63 8.62
N PHE A 336 16.46 -13.22 9.36
CA PHE A 336 17.14 -14.45 8.97
C PHE A 336 16.08 -15.54 8.71
N GLN A 337 15.91 -15.94 7.45
CA GLN A 337 15.51 -17.30 7.14
C GLN A 337 16.74 -18.02 6.59
N ASP A 338 17.40 -18.79 7.44
CA ASP A 338 18.02 -20.02 6.96
C ASP A 338 17.64 -21.18 7.88
N ARG A 339 16.92 -22.14 7.31
CA ARG A 339 16.64 -23.44 7.93
C ARG A 339 17.75 -24.39 7.48
N ARG A 340 18.83 -24.48 8.26
CA ARG A 340 19.58 -25.72 8.54
C ARG A 340 20.81 -25.47 9.44
N ALA A 341 20.97 -26.38 10.41
CA ALA A 341 22.22 -26.85 11.04
C ALA A 341 22.65 -26.35 12.45
N TYR A 342 22.38 -27.25 13.42
CA TYR A 342 23.08 -27.64 14.67
C TYR A 342 23.11 -26.75 15.93
N PRO A 343 22.87 -27.36 17.13
CA PRO A 343 22.91 -26.68 18.42
C PRO A 343 24.29 -26.78 19.08
N GLY A 344 24.73 -25.68 19.68
CA GLY A 344 25.84 -25.71 20.63
C GLY A 344 26.86 -24.60 20.41
N ARG A 345 26.61 -23.44 21.01
CA ARG A 345 27.57 -22.63 21.77
C ARG A 345 26.84 -21.40 22.30
N HIS A 346 26.68 -21.39 23.63
CA HIS A 346 26.49 -20.15 24.38
C HIS A 346 27.84 -19.40 24.43
N ASP A 347 27.76 -18.11 24.77
CA ASP A 347 28.83 -17.16 25.14
C ASP A 347 29.12 -16.10 24.06
N LEU A 348 29.28 -14.80 24.33
CA LEU A 348 29.43 -14.04 25.59
C LEU A 348 29.11 -12.56 25.29
N VAL A 349 28.34 -11.90 26.16
CA VAL A 349 28.27 -10.44 26.24
C VAL A 349 29.29 -10.00 27.28
N ASP A 350 30.29 -9.21 26.89
CA ASP A 350 31.18 -8.50 27.82
C ASP A 350 31.45 -7.07 27.34
N GLY A 351 30.68 -6.14 27.91
CA GLY A 351 31.15 -4.89 28.52
C GLY A 351 31.80 -3.78 27.69
N ASN A 352 32.53 -4.02 26.60
CA ASN A 352 33.25 -2.96 25.86
C ASN A 352 33.77 -3.35 24.46
N ARG A 353 33.19 -4.37 23.81
CA ARG A 353 33.62 -4.83 22.48
C ARG A 353 32.44 -5.00 21.52
N ILE A 354 32.62 -4.60 20.26
CA ILE A 354 31.74 -4.95 19.15
C ILE A 354 32.48 -5.97 18.28
N CYS A 355 31.89 -7.15 18.08
CA CYS A 355 32.40 -8.16 17.16
C CYS A 355 31.52 -8.16 15.90
N LEU A 356 32.12 -7.99 14.72
CA LEU A 356 31.46 -8.19 13.44
C LEU A 356 32.06 -9.42 12.77
N GLN A 357 31.22 -10.40 12.43
CA GLN A 357 31.63 -11.60 11.72
C GLN A 357 31.36 -11.43 10.22
N SER A 358 32.42 -11.39 9.41
CA SER A 358 32.31 -11.49 7.95
C SER A 358 32.40 -12.96 7.53
N LEU A 359 31.48 -13.41 6.66
CA LEU A 359 31.47 -14.75 6.06
C LEU A 359 32.53 -14.87 4.94
N LYS A 360 33.80 -14.65 5.30
CA LYS A 360 35.01 -15.22 4.69
C LYS A 360 36.22 -14.44 5.22
N HIS A 361 36.96 -15.12 6.08
CA HIS A 361 38.28 -14.78 6.64
C HIS A 361 38.32 -13.73 7.77
N ASP A 362 39.02 -14.17 8.82
CA ASP A 362 39.54 -13.58 10.05
C ASP A 362 38.74 -12.54 10.86
N LEU A 363 38.64 -12.87 12.15
CA LEU A 363 38.00 -12.09 13.20
C LEU A 363 38.84 -10.83 13.49
N THR A 364 38.28 -9.63 13.26
CA THR A 364 38.94 -8.38 13.61
C THR A 364 38.33 -7.82 14.89
N VAL A 365 39.17 -7.62 15.92
CA VAL A 365 38.79 -6.99 17.19
C VAL A 365 39.30 -5.55 17.16
N ILE A 366 38.41 -4.58 17.27
CA ILE A 366 38.77 -3.15 17.33
C ILE A 366 38.61 -2.66 18.77
N HIS A 367 39.69 -2.12 19.33
CA HIS A 367 39.69 -1.41 20.62
C HIS A 367 39.54 0.10 20.40
N LYS A 368 38.94 0.80 21.38
CA LYS A 368 38.46 2.20 21.26
C LYS A 368 39.60 3.24 21.19
N ASP A 369 40.85 2.82 21.35
CA ASP A 369 42.04 3.64 21.55
C ASP A 369 43.08 3.57 20.42
N ASN A 370 42.69 3.05 19.24
CA ASN A 370 43.39 3.25 17.96
C ASN A 370 44.91 2.95 17.94
N THR A 371 45.40 2.03 18.77
CA THR A 371 46.82 1.65 18.79
C THR A 371 47.05 0.30 18.10
N VAL A 372 47.93 0.27 17.08
CA VAL A 372 48.36 -0.96 16.39
C VAL A 372 49.74 -1.38 16.91
N TYR A 373 49.83 -2.51 17.61
CA TYR A 373 51.13 -3.09 17.98
C TYR A 373 51.51 -4.20 16.99
N GLY A 374 52.60 -3.97 16.25
CA GLY A 374 53.25 -5.01 15.45
C GLY A 374 53.99 -6.00 16.35
N VAL A 375 53.54 -7.25 16.38
CA VAL A 375 54.25 -8.34 17.04
C VAL A 375 55.00 -9.15 15.98
N LYS A 376 56.34 -9.12 16.01
CA LYS A 376 57.17 -10.13 15.32
C LYS A 376 57.24 -11.40 16.17
N PRO A 377 57.09 -12.60 15.58
CA PRO A 377 57.62 -13.81 16.18
C PRO A 377 59.06 -14.08 15.72
N THR A 378 59.83 -14.65 16.65
CA THR A 378 61.22 -15.08 16.55
C THR A 378 61.40 -16.41 15.81
N HIS A 379 62.49 -16.49 15.04
CA HIS A 379 63.18 -17.62 14.39
C HIS A 379 62.78 -19.07 14.70
N SER A 380 62.68 -19.92 13.65
CA SER A 380 63.65 -21.01 13.40
C SER A 380 63.46 -21.79 12.07
N ARG A 381 64.51 -21.77 11.24
CA ARG A 381 65.19 -22.87 10.52
C ARG A 381 64.50 -23.77 9.46
N TRP A 382 65.08 -23.65 8.24
CA TRP A 382 65.44 -24.65 7.20
C TRP A 382 64.38 -25.09 6.16
N GLY A 383 64.56 -24.57 4.94
CA GLY A 383 64.83 -25.42 3.76
C GLY A 383 63.75 -25.54 2.69
N SER A 384 63.72 -24.61 1.72
CA SER A 384 63.62 -24.81 0.26
C SER A 384 62.99 -23.60 -0.46
N ARG A 385 63.31 -23.46 -1.75
CA ARG A 385 63.32 -22.23 -2.59
C ARG A 385 61.95 -21.55 -2.81
N PRO A 386 61.93 -20.24 -3.12
CA PRO A 386 60.70 -19.48 -3.34
C PRO A 386 60.17 -19.64 -4.77
N SER A 387 58.86 -19.77 -4.90
CA SER A 387 58.13 -19.42 -6.12
C SER A 387 56.92 -18.59 -5.74
N HIS A 388 56.77 -17.47 -6.45
CA HIS A 388 55.67 -16.50 -6.47
C HIS A 388 55.87 -15.21 -5.66
N ASN A 389 55.86 -14.14 -6.44
CA ASN A 389 55.77 -12.74 -6.03
C ASN A 389 54.58 -12.54 -5.10
N THR A 390 54.83 -12.06 -3.88
CA THR A 390 53.87 -11.26 -3.14
C THR A 390 54.10 -9.80 -3.54
N GLU A 391 53.30 -9.31 -4.47
CA GLU A 391 53.02 -7.88 -4.56
C GLU A 391 52.23 -7.48 -3.31
N GLU A 392 52.61 -6.36 -2.71
CA GLU A 392 51.82 -5.66 -1.71
C GLU A 392 50.48 -5.26 -2.36
N ALA A 393 49.42 -6.00 -2.03
CA ALA A 393 48.07 -5.53 -2.30
C ALA A 393 47.75 -4.43 -1.27
N LEU A 394 47.97 -3.18 -1.67
CA LEU A 394 47.23 -2.07 -1.11
C LEU A 394 45.73 -2.42 -1.19
N ILE A 395 45.06 -2.48 -0.04
CA ILE A 395 43.59 -2.50 -0.01
C ILE A 395 43.13 -1.07 -0.34
N THR A 396 43.16 -0.73 -1.62
CA THR A 396 42.38 0.35 -2.21
C THR A 396 41.18 -0.31 -2.86
N ASP A 397 40.06 -0.31 -2.13
CA ASP A 397 38.68 -0.57 -2.57
C ASP A 397 37.95 -1.44 -1.55
N CYS A 398 37.54 -0.79 -0.46
CA CYS A 398 36.32 -1.17 0.23
C CYS A 398 35.34 -0.02 0.00
N GLU A 399 34.46 -0.16 -0.99
CA GLU A 399 33.30 0.71 -1.13
C GLU A 399 32.35 0.43 0.04
N TRP A 400 32.52 1.17 1.13
CA TRP A 400 31.52 1.24 2.18
C TRP A 400 30.33 2.00 1.61
N HIS A 401 29.17 1.36 1.48
CA HIS A 401 27.92 2.07 1.21
C HIS A 401 27.58 2.93 2.43
N LEU A 402 28.00 4.20 2.39
CA LEU A 402 27.75 5.18 3.43
C LEU A 402 26.25 5.51 3.55
N PRO A 403 25.75 5.80 4.75
CA PRO A 403 24.35 6.14 4.96
C PRO A 403 24.00 7.51 4.38
N LEU A 404 22.89 7.58 3.64
CA LEU A 404 22.32 8.81 3.10
C LEU A 404 21.35 9.42 4.12
N LEU A 405 21.58 10.67 4.52
CA LEU A 405 20.63 11.44 5.34
C LEU A 405 19.85 12.39 4.42
N VAL A 406 18.52 12.30 4.43
CA VAL A 406 17.65 13.17 3.63
C VAL A 406 17.03 14.23 4.53
N TYR A 407 17.39 15.49 4.30
CA TYR A 407 16.78 16.64 5.00
C TYR A 407 15.87 17.41 4.04
N ILE A 408 14.60 17.58 4.43
CA ILE A 408 13.61 18.31 3.64
C ILE A 408 13.21 19.56 4.42
N SER A 409 13.56 20.75 3.92
CA SER A 409 13.18 22.03 4.52
C SER A 409 12.47 22.93 3.51
N PRO A 410 11.34 23.57 3.86
CA PRO A 410 10.73 24.59 3.03
C PRO A 410 11.51 25.91 3.14
N VAL A 411 12.38 26.20 2.16
CA VAL A 411 13.08 27.49 2.08
C VAL A 411 12.15 28.56 1.47
N THR A 412 11.99 29.69 2.15
CA THR A 412 11.23 30.86 1.67
C THR A 412 12.10 32.08 1.34
N GLN A 413 13.41 31.91 1.14
CA GLN A 413 14.29 33.02 0.80
C GLN A 413 15.31 32.66 -0.28
N ASN A 414 15.30 33.45 -1.36
CA ASN A 414 16.37 33.51 -2.35
C ASN A 414 17.66 33.97 -1.66
N LYS A 415 18.76 33.21 -1.78
CA LYS A 415 20.13 33.75 -1.67
C LYS A 415 21.16 32.87 -2.39
N PHE A 416 22.18 33.57 -2.87
CA PHE A 416 23.12 33.27 -3.96
C PHE A 416 24.34 32.39 -3.61
N GLU A 417 24.82 31.67 -4.64
CA GLU A 417 26.19 31.39 -5.13
C GLU A 417 27.35 30.71 -4.34
N MET A 418 27.91 29.69 -5.04
CA MET A 418 29.32 29.20 -5.19
C MET A 418 29.96 28.26 -4.15
N PRO A 419 31.03 27.48 -4.48
CA PRO A 419 31.58 27.06 -5.78
C PRO A 419 31.68 25.52 -5.95
N LEU A 420 31.98 25.05 -7.17
CA LEU A 420 32.39 23.68 -7.47
C LEU A 420 33.78 23.37 -6.87
N PRO A 421 34.01 22.11 -6.46
CA PRO A 421 35.16 21.34 -6.88
C PRO A 421 34.78 20.23 -7.87
#